data_AF-A0A7Y5A5J2-F1
#
_entry.id   AF-A0A7Y5A5J2-F1
#
_cell.length_a   1.000
_cell.length_b   1.000
_cell.length_c   1.000
_cell.angle_alpha   90.00
_cell.angle_beta   90.00
_cell.angle_gamma   90.00
#
_symmetry.space_group_name_H-M   'P 1'
#
loop_
_entity.id
_entity.type
_entity.pdbx_description
1 polymer ?
#
loop_
_entity_poly.entity_id
_entity_poly.type
_entity_poly.pdbx_seq_one_letter_code
_entity_poly.pdbx_strand_id
1 'polypeptide(L)'
;ALKFIGFGFFIAGLIISIIQKNKKIVSIFVLSFLAFLIIVFKAGFTFSHHAYYVIPFVPVMALVCGFGISKIPNPTIILLALIVISLENVLNQQHDFRLKTKEIAIASLETTLDKFSVRNDLVVINSGEVPTPMYFAHRKGWLASNQQIQDEIYIHDIKEKGCKYVIILKQYFGTNIDLPYELMFSNEHYSVYKM
;
A
#
# COMPACT_ATOMS: atom_id res chain seq x y z
N ALA A 1 8.65 -0.12 -14.11
CA ALA A 1 7.43 -0.16 -14.94
C ALA A 1 7.66 0.69 -16.17
N LEU A 2 7.45 0.15 -17.38
CA LEU A 2 7.38 0.95 -18.60
C LEU A 2 6.07 1.75 -18.52
N LYS A 3 6.15 3.03 -18.15
CA LYS A 3 5.02 3.97 -18.07
C LYS A 3 5.23 5.08 -19.11
N PHE A 4 5.39 4.68 -20.36
CA PHE A 4 5.94 5.60 -21.37
C PHE A 4 4.89 6.08 -22.35
N ILE A 5 3.84 5.30 -22.61
CA ILE A 5 2.89 5.64 -23.68
C ILE A 5 1.96 6.77 -23.22
N GLY A 6 1.28 6.59 -22.09
CA GLY A 6 0.44 7.64 -21.52
C GLY A 6 1.22 8.93 -21.23
N PHE A 7 2.47 8.80 -20.76
CA PHE A 7 3.35 9.95 -20.53
C PHE A 7 3.79 10.63 -21.83
N GLY A 8 4.07 9.86 -22.88
CA GLY A 8 4.38 10.39 -24.22
C GLY A 8 3.22 11.22 -24.79
N PHE A 9 1.98 10.72 -24.69
CA PHE A 9 0.79 11.48 -25.10
C PHE A 9 0.55 12.73 -24.23
N PHE A 10 0.86 12.68 -22.93
CA PHE A 10 0.87 13.86 -22.07
C PHE A 10 1.87 14.92 -22.57
N ILE A 11 3.12 14.54 -22.87
CA ILE A 11 4.14 15.47 -23.38
C ILE A 11 3.72 16.04 -24.75
N ALA A 12 3.23 15.19 -25.65
CA ALA A 12 2.71 15.63 -26.94
C ALA A 12 1.54 16.62 -26.78
N GLY A 13 0.60 16.32 -25.88
CA GLY A 13 -0.52 17.21 -25.56
C GLY A 13 -0.07 18.55 -25.00
N LEU A 14 0.95 18.56 -24.15
CA LEU A 14 1.53 19.80 -23.62
C LEU A 14 2.18 20.63 -24.73
N ILE A 15 3.03 20.01 -25.56
CA ILE A 15 3.68 20.68 -26.70
C ILE A 15 2.63 21.25 -27.66
N ILE A 16 1.63 20.46 -28.04
CA ILE A 16 0.55 20.89 -28.93
C ILE A 16 -0.23 22.05 -28.31
N SER A 17 -0.50 22.02 -27.00
CA SER A 17 -1.21 23.10 -26.31
C SER A 17 -0.46 24.43 -26.36
N ILE A 18 0.88 24.39 -26.30
CA ILE A 18 1.74 25.56 -26.40
C ILE A 18 1.78 26.08 -27.83
N ILE A 19 2.00 25.20 -28.82
CA ILE A 19 2.05 25.56 -30.25
C ILE A 19 0.72 26.19 -30.71
N GLN A 20 -0.42 25.60 -30.30
CA GLN A 20 -1.75 26.11 -30.61
C GLN A 20 -2.16 27.31 -29.74
N LYS A 21 -1.30 27.76 -28.81
CA LYS A 21 -1.57 28.86 -27.86
C LYS A 21 -2.85 28.65 -27.06
N ASN A 22 -3.17 27.41 -26.69
CA ASN A 22 -4.32 27.10 -25.85
C ASN A 22 -4.04 27.49 -24.40
N LYS A 23 -4.28 28.77 -24.11
CA LYS A 23 -4.01 29.37 -22.79
C LYS A 23 -4.74 28.64 -21.66
N LYS A 24 -5.94 28.10 -21.89
CA LYS A 24 -6.70 27.40 -20.85
C LYS A 24 -5.97 26.14 -20.36
N ILE A 25 -5.57 25.27 -21.29
CA ILE A 25 -4.85 24.03 -20.95
C ILE A 25 -3.49 24.35 -20.31
N VAL A 26 -2.75 25.30 -20.88
CA VAL A 26 -1.45 25.71 -20.35
C VAL A 26 -1.59 26.32 -18.94
N SER A 27 -2.57 27.19 -18.71
CA SER A 27 -2.81 27.78 -17.38
C SER A 27 -3.22 26.73 -16.36
N ILE A 28 -4.10 25.78 -16.70
CA ILE A 28 -4.47 24.68 -15.80
C ILE A 28 -3.22 23.88 -15.42
N PHE A 29 -2.39 23.52 -16.40
CA PHE A 29 -1.15 22.78 -16.15
C PHE A 29 -0.19 23.58 -15.25
N VAL A 30 0.12 24.83 -15.59
CA VAL A 30 1.08 25.66 -14.86
C VAL A 30 0.61 25.94 -13.43
N LEU A 31 -0.64 26.35 -13.23
CA LEU A 31 -1.18 26.62 -11.90
C LEU A 31 -1.18 25.36 -11.02
N SER A 32 -1.60 24.23 -11.58
CA SER A 32 -1.60 22.97 -10.85
C SER A 32 -0.18 22.48 -10.55
N PHE A 33 0.75 22.67 -11.50
CA PHE A 33 2.15 22.30 -11.31
C PHE A 33 2.80 23.14 -10.22
N LEU A 34 2.58 24.46 -10.20
CA LEU A 34 3.06 25.35 -9.15
C LEU A 34 2.48 24.99 -7.77
N ALA A 35 1.18 24.71 -7.70
CA ALA A 35 0.55 24.23 -6.46
C ALA A 35 1.15 22.88 -6.02
N PHE A 36 1.40 21.98 -6.96
CA PHE A 36 2.01 20.68 -6.69
C PHE A 36 3.46 20.79 -6.19
N LEU A 37 4.24 21.75 -6.69
CA LEU A 37 5.61 21.99 -6.21
C LEU A 37 5.67 22.27 -4.70
N ILE A 38 4.64 22.90 -4.12
CA ILE A 38 4.57 23.11 -2.66
C ILE A 38 4.58 21.77 -1.93
N ILE A 39 3.84 20.77 -2.44
CA ILE A 39 3.80 19.42 -1.86
C ILE A 39 5.16 18.73 -2.04
N VAL A 40 5.74 18.83 -3.24
CA VAL A 40 7.05 18.23 -3.55
C VAL A 40 8.13 18.75 -2.61
N PHE A 41 8.22 20.07 -2.45
CA PHE A 41 9.24 20.68 -1.58
C PHE A 41 8.97 20.44 -0.11
N LYS A 42 7.70 20.41 0.33
CA LYS A 42 7.34 20.10 1.71
C LYS A 42 7.64 18.64 2.08
N ALA A 43 7.37 17.70 1.18
CA ALA A 43 7.62 16.28 1.41
C ALA A 43 9.10 15.90 1.24
N GLY A 44 9.87 16.65 0.46
CA GLY A 44 11.33 16.48 0.33
C GLY A 44 11.72 15.05 -0.04
N PHE A 45 12.60 14.43 0.76
CA PHE A 45 13.05 13.05 0.55
C PHE A 45 11.91 12.03 0.55
N THR A 46 10.89 12.24 1.38
CA THR A 46 9.73 11.34 1.50
C THR A 46 8.93 11.29 0.20
N PHE A 47 8.95 12.36 -0.61
CA PHE A 47 8.27 12.41 -1.91
C PHE A 47 8.79 11.36 -2.89
N SER A 48 10.11 11.22 -3.02
CA SER A 48 10.72 10.30 -3.98
C SER A 48 10.58 8.83 -3.59
N HIS A 49 10.36 8.54 -2.30
CA HIS A 49 10.23 7.19 -1.76
C HIS A 49 8.81 6.65 -1.84
N HIS A 50 7.84 7.52 -2.10
CA HIS A 50 6.44 7.18 -2.05
C HIS A 50 5.71 7.66 -3.30
N ALA A 51 5.57 6.75 -4.27
CA ALA A 51 4.96 7.04 -5.56
C ALA A 51 3.53 7.61 -5.47
N TYR A 52 2.82 7.42 -4.35
CA TYR A 52 1.47 7.95 -4.16
C TYR A 52 1.41 9.47 -4.08
N TYR A 53 2.52 10.16 -3.80
CA TYR A 53 2.51 11.63 -3.78
C TYR A 53 2.20 12.27 -5.14
N VAL A 54 2.33 11.53 -6.25
CA VAL A 54 1.96 12.04 -7.57
C VAL A 54 0.45 11.99 -7.84
N ILE A 55 -0.33 11.24 -7.06
CA ILE A 55 -1.77 11.00 -7.29
C ILE A 55 -2.55 12.31 -7.50
N PRO A 56 -2.35 13.39 -6.70
CA PRO A 56 -3.06 14.64 -6.90
C PRO A 56 -2.80 15.32 -8.25
N PHE A 57 -1.65 15.04 -8.89
CA PHE A 57 -1.27 15.63 -10.17
C PHE A 57 -1.71 14.79 -11.39
N VAL A 58 -2.06 13.52 -11.18
CA VAL A 58 -2.48 12.59 -12.25
C VAL A 58 -3.68 13.12 -13.06
N PRO A 59 -4.75 13.69 -12.47
CA PRO A 59 -5.89 14.21 -13.25
C PRO A 59 -5.50 15.32 -14.24
N VAL A 60 -4.53 16.17 -13.86
CA VAL A 60 -4.03 17.25 -14.72
C VAL A 60 -3.25 16.67 -15.91
N MET A 61 -2.40 15.68 -15.64
CA MET A 61 -1.69 14.96 -16.71
C MET A 61 -2.65 14.24 -17.66
N ALA A 62 -3.69 13.60 -17.12
CA ALA A 62 -4.73 12.93 -17.91
C ALA A 62 -5.50 13.92 -18.80
N LEU A 63 -5.85 15.11 -18.28
CA LEU A 63 -6.50 16.17 -19.05
C LEU A 63 -5.63 16.63 -20.23
N VAL A 64 -4.35 16.92 -19.98
CA VAL A 64 -3.41 17.37 -21.02
C VAL A 64 -3.16 16.26 -22.05
N CYS A 65 -3.06 15.00 -21.61
CA CYS A 65 -2.98 13.83 -22.47
C CYS A 65 -4.22 13.70 -23.38
N GLY A 66 -5.42 13.76 -22.80
CA GLY A 66 -6.69 13.72 -23.54
C GLY A 66 -6.82 14.86 -24.55
N PHE A 67 -6.38 16.07 -24.18
CA PHE A 67 -6.28 17.19 -25.12
C PHE A 67 -5.36 16.84 -26.31
N GLY A 68 -4.17 16.30 -26.07
CA GLY A 68 -3.25 15.87 -27.13
C GLY A 68 -3.87 14.84 -28.08
N ILE A 69 -4.49 13.79 -27.51
CA ILE A 69 -5.15 12.73 -28.28
C ILE A 69 -6.32 13.29 -29.12
N SER A 70 -7.09 14.25 -28.57
CA SER A 70 -8.22 14.88 -29.29
C SER A 70 -7.82 15.66 -30.55
N LYS A 71 -6.52 15.94 -30.74
CA LYS A 71 -6.01 16.63 -31.94
C LYS A 71 -5.66 15.68 -33.08
N ILE A 72 -5.76 14.38 -32.86
CA ILE A 72 -5.56 13.36 -33.90
C ILE A 72 -6.83 13.34 -34.77
N PRO A 73 -6.71 13.46 -36.11
CA PRO A 73 -7.88 13.53 -36.98
C PRO A 73 -8.57 12.17 -37.16
N ASN A 74 -7.82 11.07 -37.03
CA ASN A 74 -8.33 9.73 -37.29
C ASN A 74 -8.93 9.09 -36.02
N PRO A 75 -10.24 8.82 -35.98
CA PRO A 75 -10.91 8.27 -34.79
C PRO A 75 -10.43 6.85 -34.44
N THR A 76 -10.00 6.06 -35.43
CA THR A 76 -9.42 4.73 -35.19
C THR A 76 -8.10 4.84 -34.43
N ILE A 77 -7.26 5.82 -34.76
CA ILE A 77 -5.99 6.06 -34.05
C ILE A 77 -6.26 6.55 -32.62
N ILE A 78 -7.27 7.39 -32.42
CA ILE A 78 -7.71 7.79 -31.07
C ILE A 78 -8.11 6.56 -30.26
N LEU A 79 -8.96 5.69 -30.80
CA LEU A 79 -9.40 4.48 -30.11
C LEU A 79 -8.22 3.56 -29.79
N LEU A 80 -7.31 3.34 -30.73
CA LEU A 80 -6.11 2.55 -30.50
C LEU A 80 -5.22 3.14 -29.40
N ALA A 81 -5.01 4.46 -29.39
CA ALA A 81 -4.23 5.12 -28.35
C ALA A 81 -4.86 4.91 -26.96
N LEU A 82 -6.19 5.06 -26.84
CA LEU A 82 -6.91 4.82 -25.58
C LEU A 82 -6.81 3.37 -25.12
N ILE A 83 -6.95 2.40 -26.04
CA ILE A 83 -6.80 0.97 -25.73
C ILE A 83 -5.38 0.68 -25.24
N VAL A 84 -4.36 1.16 -25.95
CA VAL A 84 -2.96 0.89 -25.61
C VAL A 84 -2.58 1.51 -24.25
N ILE A 85 -2.99 2.75 -23.98
CA ILE A 85 -2.77 3.40 -22.67
C ILE A 85 -3.46 2.60 -21.57
N SER A 86 -4.71 2.17 -21.79
CA SER A 86 -5.47 1.40 -20.79
C SER A 86 -4.83 0.05 -20.52
N LEU A 87 -4.43 -0.68 -21.56
CA LEU A 87 -3.76 -1.98 -21.45
C LEU A 87 -2.41 -1.85 -20.76
N GLU A 88 -1.58 -0.86 -21.11
CA GLU A 88 -0.29 -0.60 -20.44
C GLU A 88 -0.51 -0.41 -18.92
N ASN A 89 -1.51 0.38 -18.52
CA ASN A 89 -1.78 0.63 -17.10
C ASN A 89 -2.31 -0.62 -16.37
N VAL A 90 -3.26 -1.35 -16.96
CA VAL A 90 -3.81 -2.58 -16.36
C VAL A 90 -2.74 -3.65 -16.21
N LEU A 91 -1.94 -3.89 -17.25
CA LEU A 91 -0.89 -4.91 -17.23
C LEU A 91 0.26 -4.57 -16.29
N ASN A 92 0.62 -3.28 -16.17
CA ASN A 92 1.62 -2.86 -15.18
C ASN A 92 1.14 -3.10 -13.75
N GLN A 93 -0.16 -2.89 -13.48
CA GLN A 93 -0.76 -3.07 -12.15
C GLN A 93 -1.38 -4.47 -11.94
N GLN A 94 -1.14 -5.41 -12.84
CA GLN A 94 -1.75 -6.76 -12.77
C GLN A 94 -1.46 -7.50 -11.45
N HIS A 95 -0.30 -7.20 -10.86
CA HIS A 95 0.15 -7.79 -9.61
C HIS A 95 -0.65 -7.28 -8.40
N ASP A 96 -1.24 -6.09 -8.49
CA ASP A 96 -2.08 -5.51 -7.45
C ASP A 96 -3.51 -6.07 -7.49
N PHE A 97 -3.95 -6.64 -8.62
CA PHE A 97 -5.26 -7.30 -8.74
C PHE A 97 -5.29 -8.73 -8.18
N ARG A 98 -4.18 -9.21 -7.63
CA ARG A 98 -4.07 -10.55 -7.02
C ARG A 98 -3.69 -10.42 -5.55
N LEU A 99 -4.46 -11.07 -4.68
CA LEU A 99 -4.09 -11.19 -3.27
C LEU A 99 -2.80 -12.02 -3.15
N LYS A 100 -1.82 -11.50 -2.43
CA LYS A 100 -0.58 -12.26 -2.18
C LYS A 100 -0.88 -13.37 -1.18
N THR A 101 -0.35 -14.57 -1.40
CA THR A 101 -0.57 -15.73 -0.51
C THR A 101 -0.23 -15.42 0.96
N LYS A 102 0.79 -14.58 1.18
CA LYS A 102 1.21 -14.15 2.52
C LYS A 102 0.18 -13.25 3.23
N GLU A 103 -0.66 -12.54 2.48
CA GLU A 103 -1.74 -11.70 3.00
C GLU A 103 -3.03 -12.51 3.25
N ILE A 104 -3.26 -13.57 2.48
CA ILE A 104 -4.35 -14.53 2.73
C ILE A 104 -4.16 -15.21 4.09
N ALA A 105 -2.91 -15.52 4.46
CA ALA A 105 -2.58 -16.16 5.72
C ALA A 105 -3.09 -15.38 6.93
N ILE A 106 -2.84 -14.06 6.97
CA ILE A 106 -3.28 -13.22 8.09
C ILE A 106 -4.79 -13.01 8.11
N ALA A 107 -5.48 -13.11 6.96
CA ALA A 107 -6.94 -13.04 6.90
C ALA A 107 -7.63 -14.19 7.67
N SER A 108 -6.91 -15.29 7.95
CA SER A 108 -7.40 -16.41 8.76
C SER A 108 -7.18 -16.24 10.28
N LEU A 109 -6.53 -15.16 10.72
CA LEU A 109 -6.12 -14.99 12.13
C LEU A 109 -7.30 -15.01 13.08
N GLU A 110 -8.38 -14.26 12.79
CA GLU A 110 -9.60 -14.26 13.60
C GLU A 110 -10.17 -15.68 13.75
N THR A 111 -10.41 -16.38 12.63
CA THR A 111 -10.95 -17.75 12.64
C THR A 111 -10.06 -18.73 13.41
N THR A 112 -8.75 -18.54 13.39
CA THR A 112 -7.83 -19.37 14.18
C THR A 112 -7.91 -19.04 15.67
N LEU A 113 -7.93 -17.75 16.03
CA LEU A 113 -8.00 -17.29 17.41
C LEU A 113 -9.34 -17.65 18.07
N ASP A 114 -10.45 -17.61 17.34
CA ASP A 114 -11.78 -17.96 17.83
C ASP A 114 -11.90 -19.42 18.30
N LYS A 115 -10.96 -20.29 17.92
CA LYS A 115 -10.92 -21.70 18.38
C LYS A 115 -10.54 -21.84 19.86
N PHE A 116 -9.83 -20.86 20.43
CA PHE A 116 -9.26 -20.97 21.77
C PHE A 116 -9.18 -19.64 22.55
N SER A 117 -9.68 -18.54 22.01
CA SER A 117 -9.73 -17.21 22.65
C SER A 117 -11.07 -16.52 22.37
N VAL A 118 -11.44 -15.54 23.21
CA VAL A 118 -12.62 -14.69 23.00
C VAL A 118 -12.21 -13.30 22.50
N ARG A 119 -13.12 -12.55 21.86
CA ARG A 119 -12.84 -11.23 21.25
C ARG A 119 -12.19 -10.20 22.18
N ASN A 120 -12.48 -10.29 23.48
CA ASN A 120 -11.93 -9.36 24.49
C ASN A 120 -10.57 -9.79 25.04
N ASP A 121 -10.06 -10.96 24.67
CA ASP A 121 -8.72 -11.37 25.06
C ASP A 121 -7.67 -10.46 24.41
N LEU A 122 -6.68 -10.07 25.20
CA LEU A 122 -5.59 -9.23 24.74
C LEU A 122 -4.47 -10.09 24.16
N VAL A 123 -3.93 -9.64 23.03
CA VAL A 123 -2.87 -10.34 22.31
C VAL A 123 -1.70 -9.42 22.03
N VAL A 124 -0.51 -9.98 21.83
CA VAL A 124 0.64 -9.26 21.27
C VAL A 124 1.07 -9.92 19.97
N ILE A 125 1.37 -9.12 18.94
CA ILE A 125 1.77 -9.60 17.62
C ILE A 125 3.14 -9.04 17.27
N ASN A 126 4.03 -9.89 16.75
CA ASN A 126 5.40 -9.52 16.38
C ASN A 126 5.53 -8.70 15.07
N SER A 127 4.61 -7.76 14.81
CA SER A 127 4.55 -6.98 13.57
C SER A 127 5.19 -5.60 13.65
N GLY A 128 5.96 -5.31 14.71
CA GLY A 128 6.62 -4.02 14.90
C GLY A 128 5.60 -2.88 14.98
N GLU A 129 5.70 -1.90 14.09
CA GLU A 129 4.77 -0.77 14.02
C GLU A 129 3.61 -1.01 13.02
N VAL A 130 3.53 -2.20 12.41
CA VAL A 130 2.53 -2.48 11.37
C VAL A 130 1.23 -3.01 12.02
N PRO A 131 0.11 -2.27 11.94
CA PRO A 131 -1.15 -2.64 12.62
C PRO A 131 -1.97 -3.67 11.85
N THR A 132 -1.64 -3.94 10.59
CA THR A 132 -2.43 -4.80 9.70
C THR A 132 -2.76 -6.17 10.30
N PRO A 133 -1.81 -6.92 10.91
CA PRO A 133 -2.13 -8.22 11.51
C PRO A 133 -3.09 -8.14 12.70
N MET A 134 -3.00 -7.07 13.50
CA MET A 134 -3.90 -6.85 14.64
C MET A 134 -5.33 -6.56 14.16
N TYR A 135 -5.47 -5.82 13.06
CA TYR A 135 -6.77 -5.61 12.43
C TYR A 135 -7.43 -6.94 12.04
N PHE A 136 -6.70 -7.83 11.35
CA PHE A 136 -7.22 -9.14 10.96
C PHE A 136 -7.38 -10.15 12.11
N ALA A 137 -6.71 -9.94 13.24
CA ALA A 137 -6.90 -10.77 14.42
C ALA A 137 -8.24 -10.50 15.11
N HIS A 138 -8.87 -9.34 14.89
CA HIS A 138 -10.07 -8.91 15.60
C HIS A 138 -9.92 -9.06 17.14
N ARG A 139 -8.74 -8.69 17.65
CA ARG A 139 -8.38 -8.62 19.06
C ARG A 139 -7.75 -7.27 19.36
N LYS A 140 -7.70 -6.90 20.64
CA LYS A 140 -6.95 -5.74 21.12
C LYS A 140 -5.61 -6.18 21.69
N GLY A 141 -4.68 -5.25 21.82
CA GLY A 141 -3.44 -5.46 22.55
C GLY A 141 -2.29 -4.71 21.91
N TRP A 142 -1.14 -5.36 21.77
CA TRP A 142 0.12 -4.70 21.46
C TRP A 142 0.71 -5.17 20.13
N LEU A 143 1.38 -4.25 19.46
CA LEU A 143 2.31 -4.57 18.38
C LEU A 143 3.72 -4.45 18.98
N ALA A 144 4.55 -5.44 18.70
CA ALA A 144 5.89 -5.52 19.26
C ALA A 144 6.88 -6.07 18.23
N SER A 145 8.15 -5.78 18.40
CA SER A 145 9.22 -6.50 17.71
C SER A 145 9.51 -7.83 18.43
N ASN A 146 10.21 -8.74 17.75
CA ASN A 146 10.71 -9.96 18.39
C ASN A 146 11.61 -9.66 19.59
N GLN A 147 12.42 -8.59 19.52
CA GLN A 147 13.29 -8.17 20.63
C GLN A 147 12.47 -7.78 21.86
N GLN A 148 11.37 -7.03 21.67
CA GLN A 148 10.46 -6.68 22.76
C GLN A 148 9.77 -7.93 23.32
N ILE A 149 9.31 -8.84 22.47
CA ILE A 149 8.66 -10.09 22.90
C ILE A 149 9.62 -11.02 23.66
N GLN A 150 10.92 -10.93 23.41
CA GLN A 150 11.95 -11.70 24.13
C GLN A 150 12.47 -10.99 25.38
N ASP A 151 12.09 -9.73 25.59
CA ASP A 151 12.44 -8.96 26.78
C ASP A 151 11.51 -9.35 27.95
N GLU A 152 12.11 -9.87 29.03
CA GLU A 152 11.37 -10.38 30.18
C GLU A 152 10.57 -9.29 30.90
N ILE A 153 11.09 -8.06 30.96
CA ILE A 153 10.44 -6.93 31.64
C ILE A 153 9.20 -6.53 30.85
N TYR A 154 9.33 -6.41 29.53
CA TYR A 154 8.23 -6.06 28.64
C TYR A 154 7.12 -7.12 28.66
N ILE A 155 7.49 -8.40 28.54
CA ILE A 155 6.50 -9.49 28.57
C ILE A 155 5.80 -9.56 29.91
N HIS A 156 6.52 -9.38 31.02
CA HIS A 156 5.92 -9.34 32.34
C HIS A 156 4.89 -8.20 32.45
N ASP A 157 5.24 -6.98 32.01
CA ASP A 157 4.35 -5.82 32.03
C ASP A 157 3.06 -6.05 31.24
N ILE A 158 3.13 -6.60 30.01
CA ILE A 158 1.91 -6.84 29.22
C ILE A 158 1.10 -8.03 29.77
N LYS A 159 1.75 -9.03 30.38
CA LYS A 159 1.06 -10.12 31.09
C LYS A 159 0.25 -9.60 32.26
N GLU A 160 0.83 -8.72 33.09
CA GLU A 160 0.11 -8.07 34.19
C GLU A 160 -1.08 -7.23 33.71
N LYS A 161 -0.96 -6.64 32.52
CA LYS A 161 -2.07 -5.93 31.84
C LYS A 161 -3.10 -6.86 31.20
N GLY A 162 -2.97 -8.17 31.35
CA GLY A 162 -3.93 -9.18 30.91
C GLY A 162 -3.70 -9.70 29.49
N CYS A 163 -2.50 -9.55 28.92
CA CYS A 163 -2.15 -10.21 27.66
C CYS A 163 -2.15 -11.73 27.83
N LYS A 164 -2.93 -12.44 27.01
CA LYS A 164 -3.12 -13.89 27.12
C LYS A 164 -2.41 -14.69 26.02
N TYR A 165 -2.17 -14.08 24.86
CA TYR A 165 -1.60 -14.78 23.71
C TYR A 165 -0.53 -13.96 23.00
N VAL A 166 0.51 -14.65 22.53
CA VAL A 166 1.53 -14.11 21.63
C VAL A 166 1.34 -14.71 20.25
N ILE A 167 1.24 -13.87 19.23
CA ILE A 167 1.14 -14.27 17.83
C ILE A 167 2.47 -13.96 17.15
N ILE A 168 3.16 -15.02 16.71
CA ILE A 168 4.42 -14.93 15.99
C ILE A 168 4.16 -15.16 14.51
N LEU A 169 4.14 -14.09 13.74
CA LEU A 169 4.20 -14.10 12.29
C LEU A 169 5.59 -14.56 11.85
N LYS A 170 5.63 -15.62 11.05
CA LYS A 170 6.86 -16.25 10.55
C LYS A 170 7.41 -15.56 9.31
N GLN A 171 6.58 -14.76 8.65
CA GLN A 171 6.89 -14.09 7.40
C GLN A 171 6.15 -12.74 7.27
N TYR A 172 6.56 -11.98 6.26
CA TYR A 172 6.00 -10.70 5.82
C TYR A 172 6.17 -9.55 6.82
N PHE A 173 5.37 -9.53 7.90
CA PHE A 173 5.41 -8.45 8.89
C PHE A 173 6.24 -8.78 10.13
N GLY A 174 6.64 -10.04 10.29
CA GLY A 174 7.49 -10.51 11.38
C GLY A 174 8.47 -11.58 10.90
N THR A 175 9.27 -12.07 11.84
CA THR A 175 10.18 -13.20 11.62
C THR A 175 9.94 -14.26 12.68
N ASN A 176 10.16 -15.52 12.32
CA ASN A 176 9.92 -16.63 13.23
C ASN A 176 10.86 -16.55 14.46
N ILE A 177 10.28 -16.77 15.64
CA ILE A 177 10.98 -17.01 16.90
C ILE A 177 10.20 -18.07 17.68
N ASP A 178 10.93 -18.85 18.48
CA ASP A 178 10.32 -19.78 19.41
C ASP A 178 10.24 -19.16 20.80
N LEU A 179 9.15 -19.45 21.51
CA LEU A 179 8.91 -18.95 22.86
C LEU A 179 8.71 -20.12 23.83
N PRO A 180 9.13 -19.99 25.10
CA PRO A 180 8.97 -21.01 26.13
C PRO A 180 7.54 -21.04 26.69
N TYR A 181 6.53 -21.04 25.81
CA TYR A 181 5.11 -20.98 26.14
C TYR A 181 4.34 -22.13 25.50
N GLU A 182 3.12 -22.39 25.99
CA GLU A 182 2.24 -23.42 25.42
C GLU A 182 1.86 -23.05 23.98
N LEU A 183 2.26 -23.88 23.02
CA LEU A 183 1.95 -23.68 21.60
C LEU A 183 0.51 -24.13 21.31
N MET A 184 -0.40 -23.18 21.14
CA MET A 184 -1.82 -23.44 20.87
C MET A 184 -2.08 -23.78 19.40
N PHE A 185 -1.34 -23.15 18.50
CA PHE A 185 -1.50 -23.31 17.06
C PHE A 185 -0.21 -22.96 16.32
N SER A 186 0.07 -23.65 15.22
CA SER A 186 1.21 -23.37 14.35
C SER A 186 0.90 -23.82 12.92
N ASN A 187 1.17 -22.96 11.95
CA ASN A 187 1.19 -23.30 10.53
C ASN A 187 2.44 -22.71 9.86
N GLU A 188 2.52 -22.75 8.52
CA GLU A 188 3.64 -22.18 7.76
C GLU A 188 3.83 -20.66 7.99
N HIS A 189 2.76 -19.94 8.36
CA HIS A 189 2.71 -18.48 8.32
C HIS A 189 2.78 -17.82 9.70
N TYR A 190 2.25 -18.45 10.74
CA TYR A 190 2.28 -17.94 12.10
C TYR A 190 2.14 -19.05 13.15
N SER A 191 2.52 -18.71 14.38
CA SER A 191 2.31 -19.50 15.59
C SER A 191 1.54 -18.67 16.62
N VAL A 192 0.73 -19.33 17.44
CA VAL A 192 0.06 -18.71 18.59
C VAL A 192 0.46 -19.44 19.85
N TYR A 193 1.00 -18.69 20.80
CA TYR A 193 1.42 -19.17 22.10
C TYR A 193 0.48 -18.61 23.18
N LYS A 194 0.18 -19.42 24.19
CA LYS A 194 -0.56 -19.00 25.37
C LYS A 194 0.40 -18.67 26.51
N MET A 195 0.21 -17.49 27.09
CA MET A 195 1.12 -16.87 28.06
C MET A 195 0.78 -17.19 29.52
#